data_AF-A0A965PGY1-F1
#
_entry.id   AF-A0A965PGY1-F1
#
_cell.length_a   1.000
_cell.length_b   1.000
_cell.length_c   1.000
_cell.angle_alpha   90.00
_cell.angle_beta   90.00
_cell.angle_gamma   90.00
#
_symmetry.space_group_name_H-M   'P 1'
#
loop_
_entity.id
_entity.type
_entity.pdbx_description
1 polymer ?
#
loop_
_entity_poly.entity_id
_entity_poly.type
_entity_poly.pdbx_seq_one_letter_code
_entity_poly.pdbx_strand_id
1 'polypeptide(L)'
;MTMRERLERRAELRREWAEKRAAKADAAFKAAKKVSDMIPFGQPILVGHHSEKRARADARRIESRMAAGIESERMAVRHERKAASIEKVLDRTIFSDDENAAEQLQKRIADRERLAERMKFVNKAHAKFVKTGAMPEGVSEAEAEKIRNYKPAYSWEPHPYPPYALSNLRQQIAADRKRLALVEQMAKRAAAAEAAAGGVLIEGDAFVRVTFAEKPAREILNDLKANGFRWSGGSWIGYREKLPATVV
;
A
#
# COMPACT_ATOMS: atom_id res chain seq x y z
N MET A 1 13.68 -0.72 -11.89
CA MET A 1 12.72 0.17 -11.19
C MET A 1 11.47 -0.61 -10.81
N THR A 2 11.41 -1.05 -9.56
CA THR A 2 10.33 -1.89 -9.01
C THR A 2 9.03 -1.09 -8.75
N MET A 3 7.93 -1.79 -8.42
CA MET A 3 6.68 -1.18 -7.97
C MET A 3 6.86 -0.42 -6.65
N ARG A 4 7.65 -0.99 -5.72
CA ARG A 4 8.01 -0.35 -4.45
C ARG A 4 8.65 1.01 -4.69
N GLU A 5 9.73 1.06 -5.47
CA GLU A 5 10.43 2.32 -5.78
C GLU A 5 9.51 3.36 -6.42
N ARG A 6 8.59 2.94 -7.30
CA ARG A 6 7.61 3.84 -7.94
C ARG A 6 6.65 4.45 -6.93
N LEU A 7 6.22 3.67 -5.96
CA LEU A 7 5.35 4.14 -4.89
C LEU A 7 6.10 5.04 -3.91
N GLU A 8 7.36 4.71 -3.57
CA GLU A 8 8.23 5.54 -2.72
C GLU A 8 8.44 6.93 -3.33
N ARG A 9 8.91 7.01 -4.58
CA ARG A 9 9.04 8.30 -5.29
C ARG A 9 7.72 9.06 -5.35
N ARG A 10 6.60 8.36 -5.55
CA ARG A 10 5.28 9.00 -5.56
C ARG A 10 4.89 9.52 -4.18
N ALA A 11 5.26 8.84 -3.10
CA ALA A 11 5.02 9.30 -1.73
C ALA A 11 5.87 10.53 -1.43
N GLU A 12 7.16 10.51 -1.79
CA GLU A 12 8.10 11.63 -1.65
C GLU A 12 7.61 12.88 -2.39
N LEU A 13 7.26 12.76 -3.67
CA LEU A 13 6.68 13.87 -4.44
C LEU A 13 5.40 14.43 -3.80
N ARG A 14 4.61 13.59 -3.14
CA ARG A 14 3.41 14.05 -2.41
C ARG A 14 3.76 14.82 -1.15
N ARG A 15 4.82 14.41 -0.43
CA ARG A 15 5.35 15.14 0.73
C ARG A 15 5.87 16.50 0.32
N GLU A 16 6.68 16.57 -0.73
CA GLU A 16 7.16 17.87 -1.26
C GLU A 16 6.01 18.80 -1.66
N TRP A 17 4.98 18.27 -2.32
CA TRP A 17 3.81 19.08 -2.67
C TRP A 17 3.02 19.54 -1.44
N ALA A 18 2.95 18.72 -0.39
CA ALA A 18 2.34 19.12 0.86
C ALA A 18 3.12 20.27 1.50
N GLU A 19 4.44 20.14 1.62
CA GLU A 19 5.32 21.16 2.20
C GLU A 19 5.24 22.50 1.45
N LYS A 20 5.31 22.46 0.11
CA LYS A 20 5.14 23.66 -0.72
C LYS A 20 3.78 24.34 -0.50
N ARG A 21 2.73 23.55 -0.28
CA ARG A 21 1.37 24.06 -0.02
C ARG A 21 1.21 24.60 1.40
N ALA A 22 1.82 23.96 2.39
CA ALA A 22 1.88 24.44 3.77
C ALA A 22 2.63 25.77 3.85
N ALA A 23 3.81 25.87 3.21
CA ALA A 23 4.57 27.12 3.14
C ALA A 23 3.77 28.26 2.48
N LYS A 24 2.99 27.94 1.43
CA LYS A 24 2.10 28.92 0.79
C LYS A 24 0.95 29.36 1.70
N ALA A 25 0.38 28.44 2.48
CA ALA A 25 -0.64 28.75 3.48
C ALA A 25 -0.08 29.69 4.55
N ASP A 26 1.08 29.36 5.12
CA ASP A 26 1.77 30.17 6.12
C ASP A 26 2.08 31.58 5.61
N ALA A 27 2.58 31.69 4.37
CA ALA A 27 2.83 32.98 3.75
C ALA A 27 1.56 33.82 3.60
N ALA A 28 0.45 33.19 3.21
CA ALA A 28 -0.85 33.87 3.08
C ALA A 28 -1.38 34.33 4.44
N PHE A 29 -1.30 33.49 5.47
CA PHE A 29 -1.71 33.84 6.84
C PHE A 29 -0.83 34.93 7.46
N LYS A 30 0.49 34.86 7.29
CA LYS A 30 1.42 35.93 7.72
C LYS A 30 1.11 37.25 7.02
N ALA A 31 0.81 37.21 5.73
CA ALA A 31 0.44 38.41 4.97
C ALA A 31 -0.92 38.97 5.38
N ALA A 32 -1.90 38.13 5.73
CA ALA A 32 -3.18 38.58 6.29
C ALA A 32 -2.97 39.23 7.67
N LYS A 33 -2.21 38.57 8.54
CA LYS A 33 -1.85 39.06 9.87
C LYS A 33 -1.17 40.43 9.82
N LYS A 34 -0.18 40.61 8.92
CA LYS A 34 0.49 41.91 8.76
C LYS A 34 -0.46 43.07 8.42
N VAL A 35 -1.54 42.82 7.68
CA VAL A 35 -2.56 43.85 7.40
C VAL A 35 -3.46 44.05 8.61
N SER A 36 -3.85 42.96 9.28
CA SER A 36 -4.64 43.00 10.50
C SER A 36 -3.94 43.74 11.65
N ASP A 37 -2.63 43.57 11.82
CA ASP A 37 -1.83 44.20 12.89
C ASP A 37 -1.81 45.74 12.76
N MET A 38 -2.09 46.28 11.57
CA MET A 38 -2.20 47.73 11.33
C MET A 38 -3.60 48.29 11.66
N ILE A 39 -4.58 47.44 11.96
CA ILE A 39 -5.95 47.82 12.28
C ILE A 39 -6.15 47.73 13.80
N PRO A 40 -6.44 48.85 14.49
CA PRO A 40 -6.78 48.82 15.91
C PRO A 40 -7.95 47.87 16.21
N PHE A 41 -7.79 47.02 17.22
CA PHE A 41 -8.78 46.01 17.56
C PHE A 41 -10.11 46.66 17.97
N GLY A 42 -11.22 46.15 17.41
CA GLY A 42 -12.57 46.65 17.70
C GLY A 42 -12.96 47.95 16.98
N GLN A 43 -12.11 48.52 16.12
CA GLN A 43 -12.46 49.71 15.35
C GLN A 43 -13.50 49.37 14.26
N PRO A 44 -14.71 49.97 14.27
CA PRO A 44 -15.68 49.77 13.19
C PRO A 44 -15.25 50.50 11.92
N ILE A 45 -15.76 50.04 10.77
CA ILE A 45 -15.61 50.78 9.51
C ILE A 45 -16.48 52.04 9.60
N LEU A 46 -15.83 53.21 9.62
CA LEU A 46 -16.50 54.51 9.66
C LEU A 46 -17.09 54.82 8.28
N VAL A 47 -18.40 54.66 8.14
CA VAL A 47 -19.13 54.93 6.88
C VAL A 47 -19.22 56.44 6.63
N GLY A 48 -18.90 56.90 5.42
CA GLY A 48 -18.86 58.31 5.05
C GLY A 48 -17.56 59.04 5.41
N HIS A 49 -16.62 58.39 6.09
CA HIS A 49 -15.33 58.99 6.46
C HIS A 49 -14.26 58.77 5.38
N HIS A 50 -13.28 59.67 5.25
CA HIS A 50 -12.22 59.57 4.22
C HIS A 50 -11.40 58.27 4.31
N SER A 51 -11.36 57.61 5.48
CA SER A 51 -10.66 56.33 5.71
C SER A 51 -11.46 55.09 5.29
N GLU A 52 -12.76 55.22 5.01
CA GLU A 52 -13.68 54.11 4.71
C GLU A 52 -13.17 53.23 3.56
N LYS A 53 -12.71 53.86 2.47
CA LYS A 53 -12.21 53.15 1.29
C LYS A 53 -11.01 52.26 1.62
N ARG A 54 -10.11 52.75 2.48
CA ARG A 54 -8.93 52.00 2.93
C ARG A 54 -9.35 50.83 3.82
N ALA A 55 -10.19 51.08 4.81
CA ALA A 55 -10.69 50.05 5.72
C ALA A 55 -11.38 48.89 4.99
N ARG A 56 -12.23 49.19 4.00
CA ARG A 56 -12.85 48.15 3.14
C ARG A 56 -11.84 47.41 2.28
N ALA A 57 -10.83 48.09 1.75
CA ALA A 57 -9.78 47.45 0.97
C ALA A 57 -8.94 46.49 1.84
N ASP A 58 -8.61 46.88 3.06
CA ASP A 58 -7.85 46.05 3.99
C ASP A 58 -8.65 44.82 4.44
N ALA A 59 -9.94 44.99 4.77
CA ALA A 59 -10.83 43.86 5.05
C ALA A 59 -10.88 42.84 3.90
N ARG A 60 -11.06 43.32 2.65
CA ARG A 60 -11.04 42.44 1.47
C ARG A 60 -9.70 41.75 1.25
N ARG A 61 -8.57 42.43 1.50
CA ARG A 61 -7.22 41.83 1.40
C ARG A 61 -7.03 40.75 2.44
N ILE A 62 -7.46 40.98 3.68
CA ILE A 62 -7.40 39.99 4.77
C ILE A 62 -8.22 38.77 4.38
N GLU A 63 -9.49 38.97 4.00
CA GLU A 63 -10.40 37.89 3.61
C GLU A 63 -9.84 37.04 2.45
N SER A 64 -9.40 37.69 1.37
CA SER A 64 -8.83 37.00 0.21
C SER A 64 -7.56 36.20 0.57
N ARG A 65 -6.67 36.76 1.39
CA ARG A 65 -5.47 36.05 1.85
C ARG A 65 -5.80 34.89 2.79
N MET A 66 -6.75 35.07 3.70
CA MET A 66 -7.23 34.01 4.58
C MET A 66 -7.84 32.87 3.76
N ALA A 67 -8.69 33.16 2.78
CA ALA A 67 -9.28 32.17 1.89
C ALA A 67 -8.20 31.39 1.11
N ALA A 68 -7.22 32.09 0.54
CA ALA A 68 -6.10 31.47 -0.17
C ALA A 68 -5.20 30.62 0.76
N GLY A 69 -5.03 31.04 2.01
CA GLY A 69 -4.33 30.29 3.05
C GLY A 69 -5.03 28.98 3.38
N ILE A 70 -6.33 29.05 3.69
CA ILE A 70 -7.18 27.88 3.99
C ILE A 70 -7.20 26.91 2.81
N GLU A 71 -7.33 27.39 1.58
CA GLU A 71 -7.30 26.52 0.39
C GLU A 71 -5.95 25.81 0.26
N SER A 72 -4.84 26.53 0.44
CA SER A 72 -3.50 25.96 0.36
C SER A 72 -3.26 24.93 1.46
N GLU A 73 -3.71 25.20 2.67
CA GLU A 73 -3.66 24.27 3.81
C GLU A 73 -4.47 23.00 3.54
N ARG A 74 -5.72 23.13 3.05
CA ARG A 74 -6.54 21.97 2.66
C ARG A 74 -5.85 21.12 1.61
N MET A 75 -5.16 21.74 0.65
CA MET A 75 -4.39 21.00 -0.35
C MET A 75 -3.18 20.32 0.28
N ALA A 76 -2.46 20.96 1.20
CA ALA A 76 -1.34 20.36 1.93
C ALA A 76 -1.79 19.08 2.65
N VAL A 77 -2.83 19.17 3.48
CA VAL A 77 -3.40 18.02 4.20
C VAL A 77 -3.85 16.91 3.23
N ARG A 78 -4.42 17.26 2.08
CA ARG A 78 -4.80 16.27 1.05
C ARG A 78 -3.60 15.53 0.48
N HIS A 79 -2.48 16.23 0.27
CA HIS A 79 -1.25 15.63 -0.21
C HIS A 79 -0.60 14.73 0.86
N GLU A 80 -0.56 15.16 2.12
CA GLU A 80 -0.08 14.36 3.24
C GLU A 80 -0.88 13.07 3.42
N ARG A 81 -2.22 13.16 3.43
CA ARG A 81 -3.09 11.99 3.54
C ARG A 81 -2.83 10.98 2.43
N LYS A 82 -2.57 11.46 1.21
CA LYS A 82 -2.23 10.60 0.07
C LYS A 82 -0.84 9.98 0.22
N ALA A 83 0.16 10.74 0.69
CA ALA A 83 1.50 10.20 0.99
C ALA A 83 1.40 9.10 2.05
N ALA A 84 0.76 9.38 3.19
CA ALA A 84 0.55 8.43 4.27
C ALA A 84 -0.22 7.17 3.82
N SER A 85 -1.19 7.32 2.92
CA SER A 85 -1.88 6.16 2.33
C SER A 85 -0.95 5.29 1.48
N ILE A 86 -0.01 5.89 0.74
CA ILE A 86 0.96 5.14 -0.06
C ILE A 86 1.99 4.46 0.86
N GLU A 87 2.48 5.17 1.88
CA GLU A 87 3.38 4.63 2.91
C GLU A 87 2.76 3.41 3.60
N LYS A 88 1.48 3.45 3.95
CA LYS A 88 0.74 2.29 4.50
C LYS A 88 0.68 1.11 3.53
N VAL A 89 0.57 1.36 2.23
CA VAL A 89 0.59 0.30 1.22
C VAL A 89 1.99 -0.31 1.12
N LEU A 90 3.04 0.52 1.15
CA LEU A 90 4.45 0.08 1.13
C LEU A 90 4.79 -0.82 2.32
N ASP A 91 4.32 -0.48 3.52
CA ASP A 91 4.54 -1.25 4.74
C ASP A 91 3.81 -2.61 4.73
N ARG A 92 2.56 -2.63 4.27
CA ARG A 92 1.71 -3.83 4.37
C ARG A 92 1.81 -4.79 3.19
N THR A 93 2.40 -4.36 2.07
CA THR A 93 2.39 -5.10 0.81
C THR A 93 3.77 -5.66 0.51
N ILE A 94 3.86 -6.98 0.41
CA ILE A 94 4.99 -7.64 -0.25
C ILE A 94 4.76 -7.46 -1.75
N PHE A 95 5.66 -6.83 -2.50
CA PHE A 95 5.56 -6.75 -3.97
C PHE A 95 6.26 -7.94 -4.62
N SER A 96 5.76 -8.41 -5.76
CA SER A 96 6.31 -9.62 -6.42
C SER A 96 7.61 -9.36 -7.17
N ASP A 97 7.91 -8.10 -7.47
CA ASP A 97 9.11 -7.63 -8.15
C ASP A 97 10.18 -7.10 -7.16
N ASP A 98 9.97 -7.24 -5.85
CA ASP A 98 11.00 -7.01 -4.83
C ASP A 98 11.95 -8.22 -4.80
N GLU A 99 13.27 -7.99 -4.66
CA GLU A 99 14.28 -9.07 -4.61
C GLU A 99 14.05 -10.04 -3.43
N ASN A 100 13.64 -9.51 -2.29
CA ASN A 100 13.33 -10.28 -1.09
C ASN A 100 11.86 -10.74 -1.00
N ALA A 101 11.09 -10.66 -2.08
CA ALA A 101 9.67 -11.04 -2.09
C ALA A 101 9.45 -12.49 -1.66
N ALA A 102 10.30 -13.41 -2.13
CA ALA A 102 10.23 -14.83 -1.79
C ALA A 102 10.48 -15.06 -0.30
N GLU A 103 11.54 -14.46 0.25
CA GLU A 103 11.90 -14.54 1.68
C GLU A 103 10.76 -13.99 2.57
N GLN A 104 10.22 -12.82 2.22
CA GLN A 104 9.10 -12.23 2.96
C GLN A 104 7.85 -13.12 2.94
N LEU A 105 7.55 -13.77 1.81
CA LEU A 105 6.43 -14.71 1.70
C LEU A 105 6.67 -15.98 2.52
N GLN A 106 7.88 -16.54 2.49
CA GLN A 106 8.24 -17.71 3.29
C GLN A 106 8.10 -17.41 4.79
N LYS A 107 8.60 -16.27 5.26
CA LYS A 107 8.43 -15.82 6.66
C LYS A 107 6.95 -15.68 7.03
N ARG A 108 6.15 -15.02 6.18
CA ARG A 108 4.71 -14.84 6.43
C ARG A 108 3.94 -16.17 6.47
N ILE A 109 4.33 -17.13 5.63
CA ILE A 109 3.78 -18.50 5.66
C ILE A 109 4.12 -19.17 7.00
N ALA A 110 5.40 -19.16 7.39
CA ALA A 110 5.85 -19.77 8.64
C ALA A 110 5.17 -19.15 9.88
N ASP A 111 5.02 -17.82 9.92
CA ASP A 111 4.32 -17.12 10.99
C ASP A 111 2.85 -17.54 11.08
N ARG A 112 2.17 -17.64 9.93
CA ARG A 112 0.76 -18.07 9.86
C ARG A 112 0.59 -19.53 10.23
N GLU A 113 1.53 -20.40 9.86
CA GLU A 113 1.52 -21.81 10.25
C GLU A 113 1.71 -21.97 11.77
N ARG A 114 2.68 -21.25 12.36
CA ARG A 114 2.85 -21.21 13.82
C ARG A 114 1.59 -20.73 14.52
N LEU A 115 0.96 -19.66 14.00
CA LEU A 115 -0.30 -19.16 14.53
C LEU A 115 -1.43 -20.20 14.42
N ALA A 116 -1.53 -20.90 13.29
CA ALA A 116 -2.55 -21.92 13.08
C ALA A 116 -2.39 -23.09 14.06
N GLU A 117 -1.16 -23.57 14.27
CA GLU A 117 -0.89 -24.60 15.26
C GLU A 117 -1.17 -24.11 16.68
N ARG A 118 -0.83 -22.85 17.00
CA ARG A 118 -1.14 -22.29 18.32
C ARG A 118 -2.64 -22.15 18.56
N MET A 119 -3.40 -21.69 17.57
CA MET A 119 -4.87 -21.63 17.65
C MET A 119 -5.49 -23.01 17.86
N LYS A 120 -5.02 -24.03 17.14
CA LYS A 120 -5.46 -25.42 17.33
C LYS A 120 -5.14 -25.91 18.74
N PHE A 121 -3.94 -25.63 19.23
CA PHE A 121 -3.51 -26.00 20.59
C PHE A 121 -4.41 -25.36 21.65
N VAL A 122 -4.67 -24.05 21.57
CA VAL A 122 -5.56 -23.34 22.51
C VAL A 122 -6.98 -23.89 22.46
N ASN A 123 -7.51 -24.21 21.27
CA ASN A 123 -8.85 -24.82 21.16
C ASN A 123 -8.90 -26.22 21.81
N LYS A 124 -7.87 -27.04 21.61
CA LYS A 124 -7.74 -28.34 22.29
C LYS A 124 -7.65 -28.16 23.81
N ALA A 125 -6.90 -27.16 24.25
CA ALA A 125 -6.72 -26.85 25.66
C ALA A 125 -8.03 -26.39 26.31
N HIS A 126 -8.78 -25.53 25.64
CA HIS A 126 -10.11 -25.13 26.06
C HIS A 126 -11.07 -26.33 26.15
N ALA A 127 -11.10 -27.21 25.13
CA ALA A 127 -11.94 -28.40 25.17
C ALA A 127 -11.60 -29.33 26.35
N LYS A 128 -10.31 -29.49 26.68
CA LYS A 128 -9.86 -30.25 27.86
C LYS A 128 -10.24 -29.55 29.17
N PHE A 129 -10.03 -28.24 29.26
CA PHE A 129 -10.39 -27.44 30.43
C PHE A 129 -11.89 -27.52 30.75
N VAL A 130 -12.77 -27.39 29.74
CA VAL A 130 -14.22 -27.54 29.91
C VAL A 130 -14.60 -28.94 30.42
N LYS A 131 -13.87 -29.98 30.01
CA LYS A 131 -14.14 -31.37 30.40
C LYS A 131 -13.60 -31.74 31.80
N THR A 132 -12.39 -31.29 32.13
CA THR A 132 -11.66 -31.79 33.33
C THR A 132 -11.34 -30.72 34.35
N GLY A 133 -11.59 -29.43 34.07
CA GLY A 133 -11.19 -28.29 34.90
C GLY A 133 -9.67 -28.02 34.94
N ALA A 134 -8.86 -28.91 34.35
CA ALA A 134 -7.40 -28.84 34.39
C ALA A 134 -6.85 -28.13 33.15
N MET A 135 -5.93 -27.17 33.37
CA MET A 135 -5.21 -26.52 32.27
C MET A 135 -4.10 -27.45 31.76
N PRO A 136 -3.98 -27.68 30.44
CA PRO A 136 -2.85 -28.44 29.90
C PRO A 136 -1.52 -27.69 30.06
N GLU A 137 -0.43 -28.45 30.12
CA GLU A 137 0.92 -27.91 30.06
C GLU A 137 1.19 -27.22 28.71
N GLY A 138 2.02 -26.17 28.71
CA GLY A 138 2.41 -25.41 27.51
C GLY A 138 1.45 -24.28 27.10
N VAL A 139 0.40 -24.04 27.87
CA VAL A 139 -0.47 -22.86 27.77
C VAL A 139 0.21 -21.68 28.47
N SER A 140 0.32 -20.54 27.81
CA SER A 140 0.86 -19.32 28.47
C SER A 140 -0.18 -18.71 29.41
N GLU A 141 0.22 -17.89 30.38
CA GLU A 141 -0.76 -17.30 31.32
C GLU A 141 -1.84 -16.48 30.60
N ALA A 142 -1.47 -15.72 29.57
CA ALA A 142 -2.43 -14.97 28.75
C ALA A 142 -3.44 -15.87 28.00
N GLU A 143 -3.01 -17.06 27.57
CA GLU A 143 -3.91 -18.03 26.97
C GLU A 143 -4.75 -18.76 27.99
N ALA A 144 -4.19 -19.05 29.17
CA ALA A 144 -4.92 -19.64 30.28
C ALA A 144 -6.04 -18.70 30.71
N GLU A 145 -5.76 -17.39 30.82
CA GLU A 145 -6.76 -16.36 31.07
C GLU A 145 -7.83 -16.33 29.97
N LYS A 146 -7.42 -16.33 28.69
CA LYS A 146 -8.37 -16.41 27.56
C LYS A 146 -9.26 -17.65 27.65
N ILE A 147 -8.71 -18.82 28.02
CA ILE A 147 -9.46 -20.08 28.15
C ILE A 147 -10.42 -20.03 29.34
N ARG A 148 -9.94 -19.61 30.52
CA ARG A 148 -10.74 -19.54 31.77
C ARG A 148 -11.93 -18.58 31.60
N ASN A 149 -11.71 -17.46 30.94
CA ASN A 149 -12.69 -16.39 30.78
C ASN A 149 -13.48 -16.50 29.46
N TYR A 150 -13.30 -17.58 28.69
CA TYR A 150 -13.99 -17.71 27.41
C TYR A 150 -15.49 -17.91 27.61
N LYS A 151 -16.27 -16.96 27.10
CA LYS A 151 -17.71 -17.06 27.00
C LYS A 151 -18.12 -16.90 25.54
N PRO A 152 -18.74 -17.91 24.91
CA PRO A 152 -19.12 -17.81 23.50
C PRO A 152 -20.19 -16.73 23.33
N ALA A 153 -20.00 -15.84 22.35
CA ALA A 153 -21.03 -14.87 21.96
C ALA A 153 -22.17 -15.55 21.21
N TYR A 154 -21.85 -16.62 20.46
CA TYR A 154 -22.80 -17.40 19.67
C TYR A 154 -22.60 -18.90 19.89
N SER A 155 -23.67 -19.67 19.73
CA SER A 155 -23.67 -21.13 19.92
C SER A 155 -22.72 -21.88 18.97
N TRP A 156 -22.42 -21.31 17.80
CA TRP A 156 -21.51 -21.89 16.80
C TRP A 156 -20.03 -21.54 17.02
N GLU A 157 -19.69 -20.86 18.11
CA GLU A 157 -18.30 -20.55 18.51
C GLU A 157 -17.91 -21.35 19.75
N PRO A 158 -17.66 -22.67 19.64
CA PRO A 158 -17.50 -23.54 20.81
C PRO A 158 -16.20 -23.29 21.59
N HIS A 159 -15.25 -22.55 21.02
CA HIS A 159 -13.88 -22.41 21.55
C HIS A 159 -13.32 -21.00 21.32
N PRO A 160 -12.29 -20.57 22.10
CA PRO A 160 -11.67 -19.25 22.01
C PRO A 160 -11.26 -18.80 20.61
N TYR A 161 -10.80 -19.72 19.77
CA TYR A 161 -10.61 -19.45 18.35
C TYR A 161 -11.72 -20.13 17.54
N PRO A 162 -12.61 -19.35 16.90
CA PRO A 162 -13.75 -19.91 16.20
C PRO A 162 -13.33 -20.63 14.91
N PRO A 163 -14.16 -21.57 14.39
CA PRO A 163 -13.81 -22.36 13.21
C PRO A 163 -13.45 -21.53 11.97
N TYR A 164 -14.14 -20.40 11.75
CA TYR A 164 -13.86 -19.52 10.61
C TYR A 164 -12.48 -18.86 10.69
N ALA A 165 -11.95 -18.58 11.89
CA ALA A 165 -10.61 -17.99 12.04
C ALA A 165 -9.54 -18.95 11.51
N LEU A 166 -9.65 -20.24 11.85
CA LEU A 166 -8.76 -21.28 11.33
C LEU A 166 -8.94 -21.50 9.83
N SER A 167 -10.19 -21.48 9.33
CA SER A 167 -10.47 -21.60 7.89
C SER A 167 -9.83 -20.46 7.11
N ASN A 168 -10.04 -19.21 7.55
CA ASN A 168 -9.48 -18.01 6.94
C ASN A 168 -7.94 -18.06 6.94
N LEU A 169 -7.32 -18.47 8.05
CA LEU A 169 -5.87 -18.57 8.15
C LEU A 169 -5.30 -19.63 7.19
N ARG A 170 -5.97 -20.79 7.05
CA ARG A 170 -5.58 -21.82 6.08
C ARG A 170 -5.70 -21.33 4.63
N GLN A 171 -6.77 -20.59 4.31
CA GLN A 171 -6.93 -19.99 2.99
C GLN A 171 -5.82 -18.97 2.70
N GLN A 172 -5.45 -18.14 3.69
CA GLN A 172 -4.34 -17.20 3.56
C GLN A 172 -2.99 -17.90 3.33
N ILE A 173 -2.70 -18.98 4.07
CA ILE A 173 -1.50 -19.79 3.87
C ILE A 173 -1.49 -20.39 2.45
N ALA A 174 -2.60 -20.96 2.00
CA ALA A 174 -2.69 -21.55 0.66
C ALA A 174 -2.50 -20.49 -0.45
N ALA A 175 -3.07 -19.29 -0.27
CA ALA A 175 -2.89 -18.18 -1.20
C ALA A 175 -1.43 -17.70 -1.24
N ASP A 176 -0.77 -17.58 -0.08
CA ASP A 176 0.64 -17.21 0.01
C ASP A 176 1.55 -18.24 -0.65
N ARG A 177 1.31 -19.54 -0.44
CA ARG A 177 2.07 -20.61 -1.08
C ARG A 177 1.95 -20.56 -2.61
N LYS A 178 0.73 -20.33 -3.13
CA LYS A 178 0.52 -20.10 -4.58
C LYS A 178 1.30 -18.89 -5.08
N ARG A 179 1.32 -17.81 -4.28
CA ARG A 179 2.04 -16.59 -4.61
C ARG A 179 3.57 -16.79 -4.59
N LEU A 180 4.10 -17.50 -3.60
CA LEU A 180 5.52 -17.85 -3.50
C LEU A 180 5.96 -18.64 -4.73
N ALA A 181 5.21 -19.68 -5.10
CA ALA A 181 5.50 -20.47 -6.30
C ALA A 181 5.53 -19.61 -7.57
N LEU A 182 4.62 -18.64 -7.70
CA LEU A 182 4.61 -17.71 -8.83
C LEU A 182 5.87 -16.81 -8.85
N VAL A 183 6.26 -16.25 -7.69
CA VAL A 183 7.46 -15.40 -7.57
C VAL A 183 8.72 -16.20 -7.90
N GLU A 184 8.86 -17.41 -7.36
CA GLU A 184 9.99 -18.30 -7.66
C GLU A 184 10.04 -18.68 -9.14
N GLN A 185 8.89 -18.95 -9.77
CA GLN A 185 8.84 -19.19 -11.22
C GLN A 185 9.25 -17.96 -12.04
N MET A 186 8.83 -16.76 -11.62
CA MET A 186 9.24 -15.52 -12.28
C MET A 186 10.75 -15.32 -12.19
N ALA A 187 11.34 -15.53 -11.01
CA ALA A 187 12.78 -15.44 -10.79
C ALA A 187 13.56 -16.45 -11.66
N LYS A 188 13.09 -17.71 -11.71
CA LYS A 188 13.68 -18.74 -12.58
C LYS A 188 13.65 -18.35 -14.06
N ARG A 189 12.54 -17.78 -14.54
CA ARG A 189 12.43 -17.32 -15.94
C ARG A 189 13.31 -16.12 -16.23
N ALA A 190 13.43 -15.18 -15.29
CA ALA A 190 14.33 -14.04 -15.43
C ALA A 190 15.79 -14.51 -15.58
N ALA A 191 16.24 -15.42 -14.71
CA ALA A 191 17.58 -16.02 -14.80
C ALA A 191 17.79 -16.80 -16.11
N ALA A 192 16.77 -17.53 -16.58
CA ALA A 192 16.84 -18.23 -17.86
C ALA A 192 16.87 -17.27 -19.07
N ALA A 193 16.22 -16.10 -18.99
CA ALA A 193 16.33 -15.05 -20.00
C ALA A 193 17.70 -14.40 -20.00
N GLU A 194 18.31 -14.19 -18.83
CA GLU A 194 19.67 -13.66 -18.72
C GLU A 194 20.71 -14.59 -19.34
N ALA A 195 20.53 -15.91 -19.20
CA ALA A 195 21.38 -16.92 -19.83
C ALA A 195 21.12 -17.11 -21.34
N ALA A 196 20.02 -16.59 -21.88
CA ALA A 196 19.66 -16.72 -23.29
C ALA A 196 20.37 -15.67 -24.16
N ALA A 197 20.59 -16.00 -25.44
CA ALA A 197 21.16 -15.05 -26.40
C ALA A 197 20.30 -13.77 -26.49
N GLY A 198 20.94 -12.61 -26.37
CA GLY A 198 20.24 -11.31 -26.40
C GLY A 198 19.41 -10.98 -25.16
N GLY A 199 19.47 -11.79 -24.10
CA GLY A 199 18.70 -11.53 -22.87
C GLY A 199 17.20 -11.82 -23.00
N VAL A 200 16.80 -12.59 -24.02
CA VAL A 200 15.39 -12.89 -24.33
C VAL A 200 15.15 -14.39 -24.33
N LEU A 201 14.24 -14.84 -23.46
CA LEU A 201 13.75 -16.22 -23.43
C LEU A 201 12.38 -16.29 -24.11
N ILE A 202 12.28 -17.11 -25.16
CA ILE A 202 11.03 -17.40 -25.85
C ILE A 202 10.66 -18.86 -25.61
N GLU A 203 9.58 -19.09 -24.85
CA GLU A 203 9.07 -20.43 -24.53
C GLU A 203 7.75 -20.69 -25.26
N GLY A 204 7.47 -21.95 -25.63
CA GLY A 204 6.21 -22.36 -26.26
C GLY A 204 6.35 -22.60 -27.76
N ASP A 205 5.24 -23.02 -28.38
CA ASP A 205 5.19 -23.34 -29.81
C ASP A 205 4.35 -22.31 -30.60
N ALA A 206 3.08 -22.61 -30.91
CA ALA A 206 2.19 -21.66 -31.57
C ALA A 206 1.82 -20.46 -30.69
N PHE A 207 1.67 -20.68 -29.38
CA PHE A 207 1.43 -19.64 -28.39
C PHE A 207 2.66 -19.52 -27.49
N VAL A 208 3.33 -18.38 -27.56
CA VAL A 208 4.63 -18.17 -26.93
C VAL A 208 4.56 -17.24 -25.74
N ARG A 209 5.49 -17.45 -24.83
CA ARG A 209 5.84 -16.57 -23.73
C ARG A 209 7.22 -15.98 -24.00
N VAL A 210 7.31 -14.66 -24.02
CA VAL A 210 8.55 -13.90 -24.19
C VAL A 210 8.90 -13.27 -22.85
N THR A 211 10.05 -13.64 -22.29
CA THR A 211 10.60 -13.10 -21.04
C THR A 211 11.89 -12.37 -21.36
N PHE A 212 12.03 -11.15 -20.85
CA PHE A 212 13.25 -10.36 -20.99
C PHE A 212 13.99 -10.36 -19.64
N ALA A 213 15.31 -10.49 -19.69
CA ALA A 213 16.17 -10.40 -18.50
C ALA A 213 16.08 -9.00 -17.87
N GLU A 214 16.16 -7.98 -18.71
CA GLU A 214 15.97 -6.59 -18.34
C GLU A 214 14.75 -5.98 -19.00
N LYS A 215 14.28 -4.84 -18.48
CA LYS A 215 13.14 -4.14 -19.07
C LYS A 215 13.52 -3.66 -20.49
N PRO A 216 12.84 -4.13 -21.55
CA PRO A 216 13.20 -3.77 -22.92
C PRO A 216 12.83 -2.31 -23.22
N ALA A 217 13.41 -1.78 -24.29
CA ALA A 217 13.15 -0.45 -24.78
C ALA A 217 11.65 -0.20 -25.03
N ARG A 218 11.23 1.06 -24.95
CA ARG A 218 9.81 1.43 -25.07
C ARG A 218 9.22 1.06 -26.44
N GLU A 219 10.04 1.09 -27.47
CA GLU A 219 9.68 0.72 -28.85
C GLU A 219 9.28 -0.75 -28.92
N ILE A 220 10.13 -1.66 -28.44
CA ILE A 220 9.84 -3.11 -28.35
C ILE A 220 8.53 -3.37 -27.59
N LEU A 221 8.30 -2.67 -26.48
CA LEU A 221 7.07 -2.80 -25.69
C LEU A 221 5.82 -2.32 -26.46
N ASN A 222 5.95 -1.32 -27.33
CA ASN A 222 4.84 -0.82 -28.14
C ASN A 222 4.55 -1.79 -29.29
N ASP A 223 5.58 -2.34 -29.94
CA ASP A 223 5.44 -3.32 -31.02
C ASP A 223 4.74 -4.59 -30.54
N LEU A 224 5.15 -5.12 -29.38
CA LEU A 224 4.51 -6.28 -28.77
C LEU A 224 3.01 -6.05 -28.55
N LYS A 225 2.63 -4.86 -28.04
CA LYS A 225 1.22 -4.51 -27.83
C LYS A 225 0.46 -4.36 -29.15
N ALA A 226 1.06 -3.72 -30.14
CA ALA A 226 0.46 -3.54 -31.46
C ALA A 226 0.17 -4.90 -32.12
N ASN A 227 1.05 -5.88 -31.89
CA ASN A 227 0.91 -7.25 -32.38
C ASN A 227 0.03 -8.15 -31.49
N GLY A 228 -0.64 -7.59 -30.47
CA GLY A 228 -1.62 -8.30 -29.65
C GLY A 228 -1.04 -9.11 -28.49
N PHE A 229 0.25 -8.96 -28.18
CA PHE A 229 0.82 -9.57 -26.98
C PHE A 229 0.30 -8.88 -25.71
N ARG A 230 0.07 -9.67 -24.66
CA ARG A 230 -0.37 -9.17 -23.34
C ARG A 230 0.67 -9.47 -22.28
N TRP A 231 0.85 -8.54 -21.35
CA TRP A 231 1.72 -8.74 -20.20
C TRP A 231 1.00 -9.57 -19.13
N SER A 232 1.60 -10.69 -18.72
CA SER A 232 1.08 -11.57 -17.67
C SER A 232 2.22 -12.30 -16.97
N GLY A 233 2.25 -12.26 -15.64
CA GLY A 233 3.16 -13.08 -14.83
C GLY A 233 4.66 -12.88 -15.13
N GLY A 234 5.08 -11.65 -15.44
CA GLY A 234 6.49 -11.34 -15.73
C GLY A 234 6.91 -11.53 -17.19
N SER A 235 5.97 -11.86 -18.08
CA SER A 235 6.28 -12.14 -19.48
C SER A 235 5.20 -11.59 -20.42
N TRP A 236 5.56 -11.45 -21.69
CA TRP A 236 4.62 -11.17 -22.77
C TRP A 236 4.10 -12.48 -23.34
N ILE A 237 2.79 -12.60 -23.52
CA ILE A 237 2.16 -13.80 -24.10
C ILE A 237 1.39 -13.45 -25.36
N GLY A 238 1.50 -14.27 -26.40
CA GLY A 238 0.88 -14.06 -27.70
C GLY A 238 1.15 -15.19 -28.68
N TYR A 239 0.60 -15.09 -29.89
CA TYR A 239 0.87 -16.06 -30.96
C TYR A 239 2.25 -15.81 -31.56
N ARG A 240 3.02 -16.87 -31.79
CA ARG A 240 4.39 -16.80 -32.36
C ARG A 240 4.42 -16.11 -33.72
N GLU A 241 3.43 -16.36 -34.56
CA GLU A 241 3.31 -15.75 -35.89
C GLU A 241 3.23 -14.21 -35.85
N LYS A 242 2.81 -13.63 -34.72
CA LYS A 242 2.69 -12.19 -34.50
C LYS A 242 3.89 -11.62 -33.76
N LEU A 243 4.91 -12.43 -33.47
CA LEU A 243 6.08 -11.95 -32.73
C LEU A 243 6.82 -10.92 -33.59
N PRO A 244 6.99 -9.66 -33.13
CA PRO A 244 7.64 -8.65 -33.92
C PRO A 244 9.14 -8.96 -34.07
N ALA A 245 9.70 -8.64 -35.24
CA ALA A 245 11.12 -8.84 -35.53
C ALA A 245 12.05 -8.05 -34.60
N THR A 246 11.55 -7.02 -33.90
CA THR A 246 12.30 -6.24 -32.91
C THR A 246 12.60 -7.01 -31.62
N VAL A 247 12.07 -8.22 -31.46
CA VAL A 247 12.26 -9.10 -30.28
C VAL A 247 13.21 -10.27 -30.56
N VAL A 248 13.42 -10.61 -31.83
CA VAL A 248 14.27 -11.70 -32.33
C VAL A 248 15.65 -11.17 -32.63
#